data_AF-A0A9Q7SD48-F1
#
_entry.id   AF-A0A9Q7SD48-F1
#
_cell.length_a   1.000
_cell.length_b   1.000
_cell.length_c   1.000
_cell.angle_alpha   90.00
_cell.angle_beta   90.00
_cell.angle_gamma   90.00
#
_symmetry.space_group_name_H-M   'P 1'
#
loop_
_entity.id
_entity.type
_entity.pdbx_description
1 polymer ?
#
loop_
_entity_poly.entity_id
_entity_poly.type
_entity_poly.pdbx_seq_one_letter_code
_entity_poly.pdbx_strand_id
1 'polypeptide(L)'
;MTKPQPQLDPPRLELAAGLYDMAAWQLDVFLDDAAGYSISPQDAASLQALVDLMRWQAEGYRRYAVKMRAEDEMVDAYFAGDVVVPNTAAAFEASITRPDHPPFPKRSEAIDYQLLRPVREQLEEAHTVLTRGSRPVMAYAAKQAAALYSWCHPPLPV
;
A
#
# COMPACT_ATOMS: atom_id res chain seq x y z
N MET A 1 2.63 33.39 11.46
CA MET A 1 2.60 32.82 10.09
C MET A 1 2.89 31.34 10.19
N THR A 2 1.88 30.50 9.95
CA THR A 2 2.05 29.04 9.84
C THR A 2 2.86 28.79 8.57
N LYS A 3 4.04 28.15 8.68
CA LYS A 3 4.82 27.76 7.50
C LYS A 3 3.94 26.85 6.62
N PRO A 4 3.88 27.05 5.29
CA PRO A 4 3.24 26.09 4.42
C PRO A 4 3.91 24.74 4.65
N GLN A 5 3.11 23.73 5.02
CA GLN A 5 3.64 22.39 5.14
C GLN A 5 4.03 21.90 3.74
N PRO A 6 5.20 21.27 3.59
CA PRO A 6 5.56 20.65 2.31
C PRO A 6 4.50 19.62 1.94
N GLN A 7 4.10 19.60 0.67
CA GLN A 7 3.16 18.62 0.12
C GLN A 7 3.83 17.24 0.06
N LEU A 8 3.82 16.55 1.19
CA LEU A 8 4.50 15.27 1.37
C LEU A 8 3.57 14.07 1.15
N ASP A 9 2.31 14.28 0.78
CA ASP A 9 1.35 13.18 0.59
C ASP A 9 1.70 12.28 -0.61
N PRO A 10 2.04 12.81 -1.81
CA PRO A 10 2.52 11.96 -2.90
C PRO A 10 3.76 11.12 -2.54
N PRO A 11 4.86 11.68 -1.98
CA PRO A 11 6.01 10.84 -1.61
C PRO A 11 5.72 9.89 -0.44
N ARG A 12 4.76 10.19 0.45
CA ARG A 12 4.31 9.25 1.49
C ARG A 12 3.60 8.03 0.90
N LEU A 13 2.76 8.24 -0.10
CA LEU A 13 2.08 7.14 -0.82
C LEU A 13 3.10 6.26 -1.56
N GLU A 14 4.11 6.87 -2.20
CA GLU A 14 5.18 6.11 -2.87
C GLU A 14 6.04 5.33 -1.88
N LEU A 15 6.38 5.92 -0.74
CA LEU A 15 7.09 5.22 0.33
C LEU A 15 6.27 4.03 0.85
N ALA A 16 4.97 4.24 1.12
CA ALA A 16 4.08 3.17 1.53
C ALA A 16 3.97 2.05 0.46
N ALA A 17 3.94 2.41 -0.82
CA ALA A 17 3.97 1.44 -1.91
C ALA A 17 5.26 0.61 -1.90
N GLY A 18 6.41 1.24 -1.65
CA GLY A 18 7.68 0.53 -1.50
C GLY A 18 7.70 -0.45 -0.32
N LEU A 19 7.14 -0.04 0.83
CA LEU A 19 7.01 -0.90 2.02
C LEU A 19 6.09 -2.09 1.75
N TYR A 20 5.01 -1.90 0.98
CA TYR A 20 4.11 -2.98 0.57
C TYR A 20 4.78 -3.96 -0.38
N ASP A 21 5.61 -3.48 -1.32
CA ASP A 21 6.36 -4.36 -2.22
C ASP A 21 7.43 -5.14 -1.46
N MET A 22 8.10 -4.53 -0.47
CA MET A 22 9.04 -5.24 0.41
C MET A 22 8.34 -6.32 1.24
N ALA A 23 7.17 -6.00 1.81
CA ALA A 23 6.33 -6.96 2.53
C ALA A 23 5.89 -8.12 1.63
N ALA A 24 5.41 -7.83 0.42
CA ALA A 24 5.02 -8.83 -0.57
C ALA A 24 6.21 -9.73 -0.95
N TRP A 25 7.37 -9.14 -1.21
CA TRP A 25 8.60 -9.88 -1.54
C TRP A 25 9.03 -10.83 -0.42
N GLN A 26 8.94 -10.41 0.85
CA GLN A 26 9.23 -11.30 1.98
C GLN A 26 8.30 -12.51 2.02
N LEU A 27 7.02 -12.31 1.71
CA LEU A 27 6.05 -13.40 1.62
C LEU A 27 6.32 -14.31 0.43
N ASP A 28 6.71 -13.78 -0.72
CA ASP A 28 7.12 -14.59 -1.88
C ASP A 28 8.28 -15.53 -1.52
N VAL A 29 9.28 -15.04 -0.77
CA VAL A 29 10.40 -15.87 -0.30
C VAL A 29 9.92 -17.05 0.56
N PHE A 30 8.92 -16.84 1.41
CA PHE A 30 8.33 -17.93 2.21
C PHE A 30 7.51 -18.89 1.35
N LEU A 31 6.84 -18.40 0.31
CA LEU A 31 6.04 -19.20 -0.61
C LEU A 31 6.92 -20.07 -1.53
N ASP A 32 8.07 -19.55 -1.97
CA ASP A 32 9.04 -20.27 -2.79
C ASP A 32 9.64 -21.48 -2.06
N ASP A 33 9.80 -21.41 -0.73
CA ASP A 33 10.23 -22.52 0.13
C ASP A 33 9.17 -22.89 1.19
N ALA A 34 7.90 -22.96 0.77
CA ALA A 34 6.79 -23.25 1.69
C ALA A 34 7.00 -24.53 2.52
N ALA A 35 7.63 -25.56 1.92
CA ALA A 35 7.96 -26.80 2.61
C ALA A 35 9.01 -26.61 3.72
N GLY A 36 10.07 -25.82 3.47
CA GLY A 36 11.08 -25.49 4.47
C GLY A 36 10.53 -24.70 5.66
N TYR A 37 9.51 -23.88 5.42
CA TYR A 37 8.81 -23.11 6.46
C TYR A 37 7.59 -23.82 7.07
N SER A 38 7.36 -25.09 6.73
CA SER A 38 6.19 -25.87 7.22
C SER A 38 4.83 -25.21 6.92
N ILE A 39 4.73 -24.48 5.81
CA ILE A 39 3.51 -23.79 5.38
C ILE A 39 2.62 -24.78 4.62
N SER A 40 1.39 -24.95 5.07
CA SER A 40 0.43 -25.82 4.38
C SER A 40 -0.01 -25.23 3.04
N PRO A 41 -0.50 -26.04 2.07
CA PRO A 41 -1.02 -25.51 0.80
C PRO A 41 -2.15 -24.48 0.96
N GLN A 42 -2.99 -24.64 1.99
CA GLN A 42 -4.07 -23.72 2.30
C GLN A 42 -3.54 -22.38 2.82
N ASP A 43 -2.49 -22.43 3.64
CA ASP A 43 -1.83 -21.24 4.18
C ASP A 43 -1.06 -20.51 3.09
N ALA A 44 -0.36 -21.25 2.23
CA ALA A 44 0.31 -20.72 1.06
C ALA A 44 -0.67 -19.98 0.13
N ALA A 45 -1.86 -20.53 -0.12
CA ALA A 45 -2.90 -19.85 -0.90
C ALA A 45 -3.39 -18.55 -0.21
N SER A 46 -3.49 -18.54 1.11
CA SER A 46 -3.90 -17.36 1.88
C SER A 46 -2.83 -16.27 1.86
N LEU A 47 -1.55 -16.66 1.96
CA LEU A 47 -0.40 -15.77 1.84
C LEU A 47 -0.25 -15.23 0.42
N GLN A 48 -0.47 -16.05 -0.61
CA GLN A 48 -0.46 -15.59 -2.01
C GLN A 48 -1.55 -14.54 -2.25
N ALA A 49 -2.77 -14.77 -1.75
CA ALA A 49 -3.84 -13.78 -1.86
C ALA A 49 -3.51 -12.47 -1.10
N LEU A 50 -2.77 -12.56 0.01
CA LEU A 50 -2.26 -11.39 0.71
C LEU A 50 -1.21 -10.62 -0.10
N VAL A 51 -0.27 -11.34 -0.73
CA VAL A 51 0.74 -10.78 -1.65
C VAL A 51 0.07 -10.04 -2.80
N ASP A 52 -0.92 -10.66 -3.45
CA ASP A 52 -1.64 -10.08 -4.57
C ASP A 52 -2.37 -8.80 -4.15
N LEU A 53 -2.97 -8.80 -2.96
CA LEU A 53 -3.62 -7.61 -2.40
C LEU A 53 -2.61 -6.51 -2.06
N MET A 54 -1.44 -6.83 -1.50
CA MET A 54 -0.39 -5.85 -1.19
C MET A 54 0.15 -5.19 -2.46
N ARG A 55 0.50 -5.99 -3.48
CA ARG A 55 0.92 -5.48 -4.80
C ARG A 55 -0.17 -4.64 -5.44
N TRP A 56 -1.44 -5.08 -5.30
CA TRP A 56 -2.56 -4.28 -5.76
C TRP A 56 -2.58 -2.93 -5.02
N GLN A 57 -2.49 -2.88 -3.70
CA GLN A 57 -2.48 -1.58 -3.00
C GLN A 57 -1.28 -0.70 -3.36
N ALA A 58 -0.08 -1.26 -3.51
CA ALA A 58 1.13 -0.53 -3.86
C ALA A 58 1.01 0.20 -5.21
N GLU A 59 0.53 -0.49 -6.25
CA GLU A 59 0.26 0.13 -7.55
C GLU A 59 -0.81 1.23 -7.43
N GLY A 60 -1.84 0.99 -6.60
CA GLY A 60 -2.88 1.98 -6.31
C GLY A 60 -2.31 3.26 -5.72
N TYR A 61 -1.45 3.15 -4.70
CA TYR A 61 -0.79 4.29 -4.07
C TYR A 61 0.10 5.08 -5.04
N ARG A 62 0.85 4.40 -5.92
CA ARG A 62 1.62 5.06 -6.99
C ARG A 62 0.73 5.85 -7.94
N ARG A 63 -0.37 5.25 -8.40
CA ARG A 63 -1.36 5.93 -9.26
C ARG A 63 -1.96 7.14 -8.56
N TYR A 64 -2.31 7.03 -7.28
CA TYR A 64 -2.82 8.16 -6.50
C TYR A 64 -1.78 9.27 -6.32
N ALA A 65 -0.51 8.94 -6.06
CA ALA A 65 0.56 9.92 -5.97
C ALA A 65 0.73 10.71 -7.28
N VAL A 66 0.67 10.03 -8.43
CA VAL A 66 0.71 10.67 -9.75
C VAL A 66 -0.50 11.58 -9.97
N LYS A 67 -1.71 11.11 -9.63
CA LYS A 67 -2.93 11.93 -9.74
C LYS A 67 -2.86 13.19 -8.88
N MET A 68 -2.40 13.08 -7.63
CA MET A 68 -2.25 14.23 -6.74
C MET A 68 -1.30 15.27 -7.33
N ARG A 69 -0.14 14.85 -7.85
CA ARG A 69 0.81 15.76 -8.49
C ARG A 69 0.19 16.44 -9.72
N ALA A 70 -0.51 15.68 -10.56
CA ALA A 70 -1.20 16.22 -11.72
C ALA A 70 -2.29 17.23 -11.33
N GLU A 71 -3.05 16.97 -10.26
CA GLU A 71 -4.03 17.92 -9.71
C GLU A 71 -3.35 19.20 -9.21
N ASP A 72 -2.23 19.07 -8.48
CA ASP A 72 -1.46 20.21 -7.97
C ASP A 72 -0.88 21.05 -9.13
N GLU A 73 -0.34 20.41 -10.18
CA GLU A 73 0.13 21.08 -11.41
C GLU A 73 -0.99 21.82 -12.14
N MET A 74 -2.19 21.22 -12.24
CA MET A 74 -3.34 21.85 -12.88
C MET A 74 -3.81 23.10 -12.12
N VAL A 75 -3.81 23.05 -10.78
CA VAL A 75 -4.16 24.20 -9.94
C VAL A 75 -3.17 25.34 -10.14
N ASP A 76 -1.87 25.03 -10.15
CA ASP A 76 -0.83 26.04 -10.37
C ASP A 76 -0.94 26.66 -11.78
N ALA A 77 -1.13 25.83 -12.82
CA ALA A 77 -1.32 26.30 -14.20
C ALA A 77 -2.54 27.21 -14.34
N TYR A 78 -3.64 26.88 -13.67
CA TYR A 78 -4.85 27.71 -13.69
C TYR A 78 -4.57 29.12 -13.13
N PHE A 79 -3.85 29.22 -12.02
CA PHE A 79 -3.51 30.51 -11.43
C PHE A 79 -2.42 31.27 -12.21
N ALA A 80 -1.58 30.57 -12.98
CA ALA A 80 -0.61 31.18 -13.87
C ALA A 80 -1.21 31.66 -15.21
N GLY A 81 -2.43 31.23 -15.55
CA GLY A 81 -3.07 31.53 -16.84
C GLY A 81 -2.60 30.62 -17.99
N ASP A 82 -1.97 29.49 -17.65
CA ASP A 82 -1.46 28.50 -18.60
C ASP A 82 -2.53 27.45 -18.97
N VAL A 83 -2.21 26.60 -19.94
CA VAL A 83 -3.10 25.49 -20.33
C VAL A 83 -3.20 24.46 -19.20
N VAL A 84 -4.42 24.24 -18.70
CA VAL A 84 -4.71 23.38 -17.55
C VAL A 84 -4.88 21.92 -17.98
N VAL A 85 -3.78 21.25 -18.38
CA VAL A 85 -3.77 19.81 -18.64
C VAL A 85 -2.46 19.16 -18.14
N PRO A 86 -2.51 18.02 -17.43
CA PRO A 86 -1.31 17.24 -17.14
C PRO A 86 -0.72 16.72 -18.45
N ASN A 87 0.55 17.01 -18.73
CA ASN A 87 1.18 16.67 -20.02
C ASN A 87 2.03 15.39 -20.00
N THR A 88 1.95 14.61 -18.92
CA THR A 88 2.81 13.44 -18.72
C THR A 88 2.08 12.12 -19.03
N ALA A 89 2.79 11.17 -19.64
CA ALA A 89 2.25 9.83 -19.91
C ALA A 89 1.79 9.12 -18.63
N ALA A 90 2.51 9.32 -17.51
CA ALA A 90 2.16 8.75 -16.22
C ALA A 90 0.79 9.24 -15.71
N ALA A 91 0.44 10.53 -15.90
CA ALA A 91 -0.86 11.05 -15.51
C ALA A 91 -2.00 10.43 -16.31
N PHE A 92 -1.79 10.23 -17.61
CA PHE A 92 -2.74 9.51 -18.47
C PHE A 92 -2.90 8.06 -18.02
N GLU A 93 -1.81 7.31 -17.82
CA GLU A 93 -1.85 5.91 -17.36
C GLU A 93 -2.54 5.76 -16.00
N ALA A 94 -2.27 6.68 -15.06
CA ALA A 94 -2.93 6.67 -13.76
C ALA A 94 -4.45 6.88 -13.88
N SER A 95 -4.91 7.61 -14.90
CA SER A 95 -6.34 7.86 -15.14
C SER A 95 -7.10 6.65 -15.68
N ILE A 96 -6.40 5.67 -16.27
CA ILE A 96 -7.02 4.46 -16.82
C ILE A 96 -7.64 3.62 -15.70
N THR A 97 -8.86 3.11 -15.94
CA THR A 97 -9.57 2.21 -15.02
C THR A 97 -8.71 1.00 -14.69
N ARG A 98 -8.62 0.71 -13.40
CA ARG A 98 -7.84 -0.39 -12.86
C ARG A 98 -8.68 -1.67 -12.76
N PRO A 99 -8.10 -2.87 -12.87
CA PRO A 99 -8.75 -4.10 -12.43
C PRO A 99 -9.26 -4.02 -10.99
N ASP A 100 -10.37 -4.70 -10.73
CA ASP A 100 -10.95 -4.79 -9.39
C ASP A 100 -9.95 -5.34 -8.37
N HIS A 101 -10.13 -4.96 -7.12
CA HIS A 101 -9.25 -5.42 -6.05
C HIS A 101 -9.41 -6.93 -5.84
N PRO A 102 -8.32 -7.66 -5.56
CA PRO A 102 -8.43 -9.01 -5.06
C PRO A 102 -9.19 -9.02 -3.71
N PRO A 103 -9.86 -10.12 -3.36
CA PRO A 103 -10.56 -10.23 -2.09
C PRO A 103 -9.57 -10.18 -0.92
N PHE A 104 -10.04 -9.67 0.22
CA PHE A 104 -9.25 -9.76 1.45
C PHE A 104 -9.15 -11.23 1.90
N PRO A 105 -7.95 -11.79 2.08
CA PRO A 105 -7.78 -13.21 2.35
C PRO A 105 -8.40 -13.59 3.70
N LYS A 106 -8.96 -14.81 3.77
CA LYS A 106 -9.30 -15.41 5.05
C LYS A 106 -8.02 -15.59 5.87
N ARG A 107 -8.12 -15.36 7.16
CA ARG A 107 -6.99 -15.54 8.07
C ARG A 107 -6.69 -17.02 8.23
N SER A 108 -5.42 -17.39 8.22
CA SER A 108 -5.00 -18.74 8.60
C SER A 108 -4.91 -18.87 10.11
N GLU A 109 -5.33 -20.03 10.62
CA GLU A 109 -5.17 -20.41 12.04
C GLU A 109 -3.88 -21.21 12.29
N ALA A 110 -3.21 -21.70 11.24
CA ALA A 110 -2.09 -22.63 11.32
C ALA A 110 -0.72 -22.01 10.99
N ILE A 111 -0.68 -20.80 10.43
CA ILE A 111 0.59 -20.10 10.15
C ILE A 111 1.31 -19.76 11.46
N ASP A 112 2.62 -20.01 11.48
CA ASP A 112 3.48 -19.44 12.52
C ASP A 112 3.57 -17.92 12.35
N TYR A 113 2.87 -17.19 13.22
CA TYR A 113 2.85 -15.74 13.20
C TYR A 113 4.21 -15.09 13.53
N GLN A 114 5.20 -15.84 14.05
CA GLN A 114 6.57 -15.31 14.16
C GLN A 114 7.21 -15.11 12.78
N LEU A 115 6.89 -15.96 11.81
CA LEU A 115 7.34 -15.82 10.43
C LEU A 115 6.89 -14.50 9.81
N LEU A 116 5.70 -14.01 10.20
CA LEU A 116 5.12 -12.77 9.69
C LEU A 116 5.63 -11.50 10.38
N ARG A 117 6.60 -11.61 11.30
CA ARG A 117 7.15 -10.45 12.01
C ARG A 117 7.74 -9.39 11.06
N PRO A 118 8.61 -9.74 10.10
CA PRO A 118 9.20 -8.73 9.20
C PRO A 118 8.13 -8.00 8.39
N VAL A 119 7.09 -8.72 7.96
CA VAL A 119 5.94 -8.16 7.23
C VAL A 119 5.16 -7.17 8.10
N ARG A 120 4.93 -7.50 9.38
CA ARG A 120 4.27 -6.57 10.32
C ARG A 120 5.04 -5.28 10.49
N GLU A 121 6.37 -5.34 10.62
CA GLU A 121 7.22 -4.17 10.79
C GLU A 121 7.10 -3.21 9.58
N GLN A 122 7.09 -3.76 8.35
CA GLN A 122 6.88 -2.96 7.13
C GLN A 122 5.48 -2.32 7.08
N LEU A 123 4.44 -3.05 7.48
CA LEU A 123 3.07 -2.55 7.48
C LEU A 123 2.81 -1.50 8.58
N GLU A 124 3.45 -1.66 9.74
CA GLU A 124 3.44 -0.67 10.82
C GLU A 124 4.14 0.62 10.40
N GLU A 125 5.29 0.52 9.73
CA GLU A 125 5.97 1.67 9.16
C GLU A 125 5.09 2.36 8.10
N ALA A 126 4.49 1.60 7.20
CA ALA A 126 3.59 2.15 6.19
C ALA A 126 2.39 2.86 6.84
N HIS A 127 1.78 2.27 7.87
CA HIS A 127 0.73 2.91 8.65
C HIS A 127 1.19 4.24 9.27
N THR A 128 2.38 4.26 9.87
CA THR A 128 2.97 5.46 10.48
C THR A 128 3.23 6.57 9.46
N VAL A 129 3.73 6.22 8.28
CA VAL A 129 3.95 7.16 7.18
C VAL A 129 2.63 7.75 6.69
N LEU A 130 1.61 6.90 6.51
CA LEU A 130 0.31 7.29 5.97
C LEU A 130 -0.52 8.14 6.95
N THR A 131 -0.46 7.86 8.25
CA THR A 131 -1.15 8.65 9.29
C THR A 131 -0.66 10.09 9.41
N ARG A 132 0.55 10.38 8.93
CA ARG A 132 1.12 11.74 8.86
C ARG A 132 0.67 12.53 7.63
N GLY A 133 -0.13 11.91 6.75
CA GLY A 133 -0.71 12.58 5.58
C GLY A 133 -1.87 13.50 5.95
N SER A 134 -2.15 14.49 5.10
CA SER A 134 -3.18 15.50 5.38
C SER A 134 -4.47 15.31 4.57
N ARG A 135 -4.41 14.65 3.42
CA ARG A 135 -5.59 14.40 2.57
C ARG A 135 -6.46 13.24 3.08
N PRO A 136 -7.79 13.22 2.84
CA PRO A 136 -8.68 12.14 3.29
C PRO A 136 -8.28 10.73 2.84
N VAL A 137 -7.70 10.61 1.64
CA VAL A 137 -7.22 9.33 1.11
C VAL A 137 -6.09 8.73 1.96
N MET A 138 -5.30 9.57 2.66
CA MET A 138 -4.23 9.12 3.55
C MET A 138 -4.81 8.38 4.76
N ALA A 139 -5.92 8.87 5.32
CA ALA A 139 -6.62 8.20 6.41
C ALA A 139 -7.20 6.84 5.99
N TYR A 140 -7.70 6.73 4.75
CA TYR A 140 -8.18 5.46 4.21
C TYR A 140 -7.02 4.48 3.98
N ALA A 141 -5.91 4.93 3.38
CA ALA A 141 -4.70 4.14 3.20
C ALA A 141 -4.14 3.65 4.55
N ALA A 142 -4.09 4.52 5.57
CA ALA A 142 -3.67 4.14 6.91
C ALA A 142 -4.53 3.03 7.53
N LYS A 143 -5.86 3.07 7.32
CA LYS A 143 -6.78 1.99 7.77
C LYS A 143 -6.51 0.68 7.05
N GLN A 144 -6.20 0.71 5.76
CA GLN A 144 -5.85 -0.48 5.00
C GLN A 144 -4.54 -1.10 5.50
N ALA A 145 -3.51 -0.29 5.77
CA ALA A 145 -2.26 -0.74 6.36
C ALA A 145 -2.49 -1.40 7.73
N ALA A 146 -3.33 -0.80 8.58
CA ALA A 146 -3.71 -1.37 9.87
C ALA A 146 -4.46 -2.70 9.74
N ALA A 147 -5.32 -2.86 8.72
CA ALA A 147 -6.03 -4.10 8.46
C ALA A 147 -5.08 -5.24 8.04
N LEU A 148 -4.12 -4.95 7.16
CA LEU A 148 -3.08 -5.90 6.76
C LEU A 148 -2.16 -6.26 7.94
N TYR A 149 -1.77 -5.26 8.74
CA TYR A 149 -1.00 -5.47 9.97
C TYR A 149 -1.73 -6.41 10.93
N SER A 150 -3.03 -6.16 11.16
CA SER A 150 -3.87 -6.97 12.03
C SER A 150 -3.99 -8.41 11.54
N TRP A 151 -4.09 -8.62 10.22
CA TRP A 151 -4.08 -9.96 9.62
C TRP A 151 -2.79 -10.71 9.96
N CYS A 152 -1.64 -10.02 9.91
CA CYS A 152 -0.33 -10.58 10.19
C CYS A 152 -0.03 -10.76 11.68
N HIS A 153 -0.88 -10.30 12.60
CA HIS A 153 -0.67 -10.42 14.05
C HIS A 153 -1.15 -11.78 14.57
N PRO A 154 -0.64 -12.35 15.67
CA PRO A 154 -1.33 -13.47 16.32
C PRO A 154 -2.71 -13.04 16.84
N PRO A 155 -3.74 -13.91 16.79
CA PRO A 155 -5.01 -13.65 17.45
C PRO A 155 -4.80 -13.50 18.96
N LEU A 156 -5.55 -12.59 19.59
CA LEU A 156 -5.52 -12.46 21.04
C LEU A 156 -6.04 -13.76 21.67
N PRO A 157 -5.39 -14.30 22.71
CA PRO A 157 -5.97 -15.40 23.47
C PRO A 157 -7.30 -14.94 24.06
N VAL A 158 -8.34 -15.76 23.86
CA VAL A 158 -9.68 -15.57 24.44
C VAL A 158 -9.66 -15.91 25.92
#